data_AF-A0A7S1FCE3-F1
#
_entry.id   AF-A0A7S1FCE3-F1
#
_cell.length_a   1.000
_cell.length_b   1.000
_cell.length_c   1.000
_cell.angle_alpha   90.00
_cell.angle_beta   90.00
_cell.angle_gamma   90.00
#
_symmetry.space_group_name_H-M   'P 1'
#
loop_
_entity.id
_entity.type
_entity.pdbx_description
1 polymer ?
#
loop_
_entity_poly.entity_id
_entity_poly.type
_entity_poly.pdbx_seq_one_letter_code
_entity_poly.pdbx_strand_id
1 'polypeptide(L)'
;MGARGDFEQATRLATEMVRVGGLSRAIGPRSLHSDVPLSEETKRLMDGEIDSMLRSALDVARHALYKNRKLFDAVRSMLLEKETLTAEDFQTLVRREGVCAVKP
;
A
#
# COMPACT_ATOMS: atom_id res chain seq x y z
N MET A 1 17.99 -2.90 5.09
CA MET A 1 16.91 -3.75 4.57
C MET A 1 16.28 -3.04 3.38
N GLY A 2 16.03 -3.74 2.26
CA GLY A 2 15.67 -3.11 0.99
C GLY A 2 14.34 -2.33 0.97
N ALA A 3 13.33 -2.76 1.73
CA ALA A 3 12.00 -2.14 1.72
C ALA A 3 11.78 -1.08 2.82
N ARG A 4 12.85 -0.65 3.51
CA ARG A 4 12.74 0.30 4.65
C ARG A 4 12.04 1.60 4.25
N GLY A 5 12.43 2.18 3.11
CA GLY A 5 11.87 3.44 2.63
C GLY A 5 10.38 3.33 2.28
N ASP A 6 9.93 2.18 1.78
CA ASP A 6 8.52 1.95 1.47
C ASP A 6 7.68 1.87 2.75
N PHE A 7 8.18 1.18 3.78
CA PHE A 7 7.50 1.11 5.08
C PHE A 7 7.42 2.47 5.77
N GLU A 8 8.50 3.27 5.73
CA GLU A 8 8.51 4.62 6.29
C GLU A 8 7.49 5.52 5.57
N GLN A 9 7.43 5.47 4.23
CA GLN A 9 6.46 6.25 3.45
C GLN A 9 5.02 5.80 3.66
N ALA A 10 4.76 4.49 3.65
CA ALA A 10 3.43 3.94 3.88
C ALA A 10 2.91 4.31 5.29
N THR A 11 3.77 4.19 6.30
CA THR A 11 3.42 4.56 7.68
C THR A 11 3.11 6.05 7.80
N ARG A 12 3.92 6.92 7.16
CA ARG A 12 3.68 8.37 7.15
C ARG A 12 2.33 8.69 6.51
N LEU A 13 2.04 8.13 5.33
CA LEU A 13 0.78 8.37 4.63
C LEU A 13 -0.42 7.89 5.44
N ALA A 14 -0.38 6.67 6.00
CA ALA A 14 -1.45 6.15 6.84
C ALA A 14 -1.67 7.03 8.08
N THR A 15 -0.59 7.52 8.69
CA THR A 15 -0.66 8.46 9.82
C THR A 15 -1.37 9.74 9.42
N GLU A 16 -1.03 10.34 8.28
CA GLU A 16 -1.69 11.56 7.77
C GLU A 16 -3.18 11.33 7.47
N MET A 17 -3.53 10.19 6.86
CA MET A 17 -4.91 9.80 6.56
C MET A 17 -5.76 9.67 7.82
N VAL A 18 -5.24 9.03 8.85
CA VAL A 18 -5.94 8.82 10.14
C VAL A 18 -6.00 10.10 10.96
N ARG A 19 -4.89 10.86 11.00
CA ARG A 19 -4.73 12.02 11.87
C ARG A 19 -5.44 13.28 11.34
N VAL A 20 -5.26 13.57 10.05
CA VAL A 20 -5.70 14.84 9.43
C VAL A 20 -6.85 14.59 8.46
N GLY A 21 -6.78 13.48 7.71
CA GLY A 21 -7.76 13.15 6.67
C GLY A 21 -9.15 12.77 7.19
N GLY A 22 -9.31 12.52 8.50
CA GLY A 22 -10.58 12.05 9.06
C GLY A 22 -11.03 10.70 8.47
N LEU A 23 -10.09 9.91 7.92
CA LEU A 23 -10.37 8.65 7.22
C LEU A 23 -10.40 7.43 8.16
N SER A 24 -10.45 7.67 9.47
CA SER A 24 -10.61 6.63 10.48
C SER A 24 -12.07 6.53 10.92
N ARG A 25 -12.60 5.30 10.94
CA ARG A 25 -13.96 5.05 11.46
C ARG A 25 -14.03 5.18 12.98
N ALA A 26 -12.94 4.83 13.67
CA ALA A 26 -12.85 4.90 15.13
C ALA A 26 -12.71 6.35 15.64
N ILE A 27 -11.95 7.19 14.95
CA ILE A 27 -11.72 8.59 15.34
C ILE A 27 -12.82 9.52 14.80
N GLY A 28 -13.39 9.15 13.64
CA GLY A 28 -14.38 9.95 12.93
C GLY A 28 -13.77 11.09 12.11
N PRO A 29 -14.62 11.98 11.56
CA PRO A 29 -14.21 13.03 10.63
C PRO A 29 -13.58 14.23 11.35
N ARG A 30 -12.45 14.00 12.03
CA ARG A 30 -11.71 15.02 12.78
C ARG A 30 -10.32 15.22 12.17
N SER A 31 -9.88 16.47 12.12
CA SER A 31 -8.49 16.82 11.84
C SER A 31 -7.77 17.13 13.16
N LEU A 32 -6.85 16.25 13.54
CA LEU A 32 -6.05 16.36 14.76
C LEU A 32 -4.68 16.94 14.41
N HIS A 33 -4.57 18.26 14.35
CA HIS A 33 -3.29 18.93 14.05
C HIS A 33 -2.21 18.63 15.11
N SER A 34 -0.95 18.89 14.74
CA SER A 34 0.26 18.64 15.57
C SER A 34 0.17 19.19 16.98
N ASP A 35 -0.51 20.32 17.14
CA ASP A 35 -0.38 21.18 18.32
C ASP A 35 -1.47 20.90 19.38
N VAL A 36 -2.39 19.99 19.08
CA VAL A 36 -3.44 19.59 20.02
C VAL A 36 -2.95 18.41 20.85
N PRO A 37 -2.84 18.53 22.19
CA PRO A 37 -2.50 17.40 23.03
C PRO A 37 -3.61 16.35 22.95
N LEU A 38 -3.23 15.13 22.55
CA LEU A 38 -4.13 13.98 22.46
C LEU A 38 -4.06 13.13 23.72
N SER A 39 -5.21 12.61 24.16
CA SER A 39 -5.25 11.60 25.21
C SER A 39 -4.52 10.33 24.77
N GLU A 40 -3.97 9.58 25.73
CA GLU A 40 -3.34 8.28 25.45
C GLU A 40 -4.32 7.30 24.80
N GLU A 41 -5.61 7.38 25.15
CA GLU A 41 -6.66 6.61 24.49
C GLU A 41 -6.76 6.95 23.00
N THR A 42 -6.77 8.24 22.64
CA THR A 42 -6.82 8.67 21.24
C THR A 42 -5.60 8.20 20.47
N LYS A 43 -4.40 8.29 21.06
CA LYS A 43 -3.16 7.82 20.43
C LYS A 43 -3.21 6.32 20.15
N ARG A 44 -3.65 5.51 21.12
CA ARG A 44 -3.82 4.05 20.94
C ARG A 44 -4.83 3.72 19.84
N LEU A 45 -5.93 4.47 19.76
CA LEU A 45 -6.91 4.32 18.69
C LEU A 45 -6.30 4.64 17.31
N MET A 46 -5.51 5.73 17.22
CA MET A 46 -4.78 6.07 16.00
C MET A 46 -3.83 4.96 15.56
N ASP A 47 -3.00 4.47 16.47
CA ASP A 47 -2.02 3.42 16.18
C ASP A 47 -2.71 2.14 15.67
N GLY A 48 -3.84 1.77 16.28
CA GLY A 48 -4.64 0.62 15.85
C GLY A 48 -5.23 0.78 14.45
N GLU A 49 -5.72 1.98 14.11
CA GLU A 49 -6.26 2.26 12.78
C GLU A 49 -5.18 2.29 11.70
N ILE A 50 -4.00 2.82 12.03
CA ILE A 50 -2.82 2.82 11.14
C ILE A 50 -2.39 1.38 10.85
N ASP A 51 -2.24 0.54 11.89
CA ASP A 51 -1.87 -0.87 11.73
C ASP A 51 -2.91 -1.63 10.89
N SER A 52 -4.20 -1.46 11.17
CA SER A 52 -5.29 -2.07 10.40
C SER A 52 -5.27 -1.67 8.92
N MET A 53 -5.05 -0.38 8.64
CA MET A 53 -4.96 0.14 7.28
C MET A 53 -3.77 -0.46 6.51
N LEU A 54 -2.58 -0.48 7.15
CA LEU A 54 -1.37 -1.04 6.55
C LEU A 54 -1.48 -2.54 6.28
N ARG A 55 -2.08 -3.30 7.22
CA ARG A 55 -2.34 -4.74 7.04
C ARG A 55 -3.29 -5.00 5.88
N SER A 56 -4.39 -4.26 5.83
CA SER A 56 -5.38 -4.39 4.75
C SER A 56 -4.75 -4.08 3.39
N ALA A 57 -3.94 -3.02 3.28
CA ALA A 57 -3.23 -2.68 2.06
C ALA A 57 -2.21 -3.78 1.66
N LEU A 58 -1.50 -4.36 2.62
CA LEU A 58 -0.56 -5.45 2.38
C LEU A 58 -1.28 -6.71 1.85
N ASP A 59 -2.45 -7.03 2.40
CA ASP A 59 -3.24 -8.18 1.95
C ASP A 59 -3.81 -7.97 0.53
N VAL A 60 -4.28 -6.75 0.21
CA VAL A 60 -4.68 -6.40 -1.15
C VAL A 60 -3.50 -6.53 -2.13
N ALA A 61 -2.31 -6.04 -1.75
CA ALA A 61 -1.11 -6.16 -2.58
C ALA A 61 -0.71 -7.62 -2.82
N ARG A 62 -0.74 -8.46 -1.77
CA ARG A 62 -0.48 -9.90 -1.86
C ARG A 62 -1.49 -10.59 -2.78
N HIS A 63 -2.78 -10.26 -2.63
CA HIS A 63 -3.83 -10.82 -3.47
C HIS A 63 -3.70 -10.41 -4.93
N ALA A 64 -3.29 -9.17 -5.20
CA ALA A 64 -3.01 -8.70 -6.54
C ALA A 64 -1.85 -9.46 -7.19
N LEU A 65 -0.76 -9.69 -6.47
CA LEU A 65 0.36 -10.50 -6.96
C LEU A 65 -0.04 -11.96 -7.17
N TYR A 66 -0.86 -12.53 -6.29
CA TYR A 66 -1.34 -13.90 -6.40
C TYR A 66 -2.27 -14.08 -7.61
N LYS A 67 -3.28 -13.21 -7.76
CA LYS A 67 -4.22 -13.26 -8.90
C LYS A 67 -3.53 -13.05 -10.24
N ASN A 68 -2.47 -12.25 -10.26
CA ASN A 68 -1.72 -11.93 -11.47
C ASN A 68 -0.39 -12.69 -11.54
N ARG A 69 -0.32 -13.89 -10.95
CA ARG A 69 0.92 -14.65 -10.80
C ARG A 69 1.65 -14.89 -12.12
N LYS A 70 0.91 -15.21 -13.18
CA LYS A 70 1.48 -15.43 -14.53
C LYS A 70 2.21 -14.19 -15.05
N LEU A 71 1.56 -13.03 -14.96
CA LEU A 71 2.16 -11.75 -15.34
C LEU A 71 3.38 -11.44 -14.47
N PHE A 72 3.28 -11.62 -13.15
CA PHE A 72 4.40 -11.39 -12.23
C PHE A 72 5.62 -12.25 -12.57
N ASP A 73 5.42 -13.55 -12.80
CA ASP A 73 6.50 -14.47 -13.16
C ASP A 73 7.11 -14.11 -14.54
N ALA A 74 6.30 -13.69 -15.51
CA ALA A 74 6.78 -13.23 -16.81
C ALA A 74 7.63 -11.96 -16.72
N VAL A 75 7.20 -10.98 -15.92
CA VAL A 75 7.95 -9.74 -15.66
C VAL A 75 9.27 -10.06 -14.96
N ARG A 76 9.24 -10.94 -13.94
CA ARG A 76 10.44 -11.39 -13.24
C ARG A 76 11.45 -12.02 -14.19
N SER A 77 11.03 -12.96 -15.04
CA SER A 77 11.94 -13.61 -15.99
C SER A 77 12.56 -12.61 -16.95
N MET A 78 11.78 -11.65 -17.46
CA MET A 78 12.29 -10.64 -18.37
C MET A 78 13.29 -9.69 -17.70
N LEU A 79 13.07 -9.31 -16.44
CA LEU A 79 14.01 -8.49 -15.68
C LEU A 79 15.31 -9.23 -15.35
N LEU A 80 15.26 -10.56 -15.15
CA LEU A 80 16.48 -11.36 -14.98
C LEU A 80 17.31 -11.45 -16.26
N GLU A 81 16.67 -11.41 -17.43
CA GLU A 81 17.34 -11.47 -18.74
C GLU A 81 17.86 -10.10 -19.20
N LYS A 82 17.07 -9.03 -19.02
CA LYS A 82 17.35 -7.71 -19.57
C LYS A 82 17.79 -6.64 -18.56
N GLU A 83 17.73 -6.95 -17.26
CA GLU A 83 17.99 -6.04 -16.12
C GLU A 83 17.00 -4.87 -15.99
N THR A 84 16.59 -4.26 -17.10
CA THR A 84 15.63 -3.14 -17.18
C THR A 84 14.50 -3.49 -18.14
N LEU A 85 13.32 -2.94 -17.86
CA LEU A 85 12.11 -3.16 -18.64
C LEU A 85 11.43 -1.82 -18.92
N THR A 86 11.16 -1.53 -20.19
CA THR A 86 10.50 -0.28 -20.60
C THR A 86 8.99 -0.35 -20.40
N ALA A 87 8.32 0.80 -20.47
CA ALA A 87 6.86 0.85 -20.38
C ALA A 87 6.18 0.03 -21.50
N GLU A 88 6.72 0.06 -22.72
CA GLU A 88 6.20 -0.66 -23.87
C GLU A 88 6.34 -2.19 -23.71
N ASP A 89 7.49 -2.65 -23.20
CA ASP A 89 7.73 -4.06 -22.89
C ASP A 89 6.73 -4.54 -21.81
N PHE A 90 6.53 -3.74 -20.76
CA PHE A 90 5.57 -4.07 -19.70
C PHE A 90 4.14 -4.17 -20.21
N GLN A 91 3.70 -3.19 -21.00
CA GLN A 91 2.35 -3.19 -21.57
C GLN A 91 2.13 -4.38 -22.50
N THR A 92 3.16 -4.82 -23.21
CA THR A 92 3.09 -6.01 -24.07
C THR A 92 2.91 -7.28 -23.23
N LEU A 93 3.62 -7.40 -22.12
CA LEU A 93 3.41 -8.49 -21.16
C LEU A 93 2.00 -8.47 -20.56
N VAL A 94 1.52 -7.30 -20.16
CA VAL A 94 0.16 -7.10 -19.62
C VAL A 94 -0.91 -7.53 -20.63
N ARG A 95 -0.78 -7.14 -21.91
CA ARG A 95 -1.70 -7.55 -22.97
C ARG A 95 -1.67 -9.06 -23.23
N ARG A 96 -0.49 -9.69 -23.11
CA ARG A 96 -0.29 -11.11 -23.38
C ARG A 96 -0.84 -12.00 -22.25
N GLU A 97 -0.49 -11.70 -21.00
CA GLU A 97 -0.85 -12.53 -19.84
C GLU A 97 -2.22 -12.16 -19.25
N GLY A 98 -2.71 -10.95 -19.52
CA GLY A 98 -3.92 -10.40 -18.93
C GLY A 98 -3.72 -9.89 -17.50
N VAL A 99 -4.64 -9.03 -17.04
CA VAL A 99 -4.67 -8.53 -15.65
C VAL A 99 -6.05 -8.74 -15.05
N CYS A 100 -6.10 -9.37 -13.89
CA CYS A 100 -7.30 -9.48 -13.07
C CYS A 100 -7.31 -8.32 -12.06
N ALA A 101 -8.32 -7.45 -12.17
CA ALA A 101 -8.52 -6.37 -11.22
C ALA A 101 -8.77 -6.92 -9.81
N VAL A 102 -8.07 -6.36 -8.83
CA VAL A 102 -8.35 -6.61 -7.41
C VAL A 102 -9.20 -5.47 -6.90
N LYS A 103 -10.40 -5.80 -6.41
CA LYS A 103 -11.24 -4.84 -5.73
C LYS A 103 -10.65 -4.61 -4.32
N PRO A 104 -10.61 -3.36 -3.85
CA PRO A 104 -10.25 -3.05 -2.48
C PRO A 104 -11.27 -3.64 -1.50
#